data_AF-A0A357WUK5-F1
#
_entry.id   AF-A0A357WUK5-F1
#
_cell.length_a   1.000
_cell.length_b   1.000
_cell.length_c   1.000
_cell.angle_alpha   90.00
_cell.angle_beta   90.00
_cell.angle_gamma   90.00
#
_symmetry.space_group_name_H-M   'P 1'
#
loop_
_entity.id
_entity.type
_entity.pdbx_description
1 polymer ?
#
loop_
_entity_poly.entity_id
_entity_poly.type
_entity_poly.pdbx_seq_one_letter_code
_entity_poly.pdbx_strand_id
1 'polypeptide(L)'
;MAGSQLTQKKQVTSLYFGGGTPALASNRLSEIIAAIEEHFIILEGIGVELHPENADEQTLRTLRNAGVTKICIGIQSFGKKFLSVL
;
A
#
# COMPACT_ATOMS: atom_id res chain seq x y z
N MET A 1 -9.64 2.51 -18.37
CA MET A 1 -9.52 2.05 -16.96
C MET A 1 -10.91 2.10 -16.33
N ALA A 2 -11.21 1.39 -15.23
CA ALA A 2 -12.56 1.42 -14.63
C ALA A 2 -13.03 2.86 -14.28
N GLY A 3 -12.10 3.75 -13.88
CA GLY A 3 -12.40 5.15 -13.59
C GLY A 3 -12.67 6.04 -14.81
N SER A 4 -12.28 5.64 -16.03
CA SER A 4 -12.42 6.49 -17.22
C SER A 4 -13.86 6.63 -17.74
N GLN A 5 -14.79 5.86 -17.17
CA GLN A 5 -16.23 5.97 -17.46
C GLN A 5 -16.97 6.89 -16.47
N LEU A 6 -16.26 7.42 -15.45
CA LEU A 6 -16.85 8.33 -14.47
C LEU A 6 -16.87 9.75 -15.04
N THR A 7 -18.02 10.41 -14.95
CA THR A 7 -18.20 11.82 -15.38
C THR A 7 -17.67 12.82 -14.36
N GLN A 8 -17.43 12.37 -13.12
CA GLN A 8 -16.90 13.14 -12.00
C GLN A 8 -16.12 12.22 -11.06
N LYS A 9 -15.21 12.79 -10.26
CA LYS A 9 -14.47 11.98 -9.28
C LYS A 9 -15.41 11.31 -8.29
N LYS A 10 -15.22 10.02 -8.04
CA LYS A 10 -16.03 9.24 -7.10
C LYS A 10 -15.38 9.22 -5.71
N GLN A 11 -16.17 9.45 -4.67
CA GLN A 11 -15.69 9.27 -3.30
C GLN A 11 -15.57 7.79 -2.94
N VAL A 12 -14.45 7.43 -2.32
CA VAL A 12 -14.18 6.10 -1.77
C VAL A 12 -13.63 6.24 -0.35
N THR A 13 -13.86 5.24 0.48
CA THR A 13 -13.39 5.27 1.88
C THR A 13 -11.87 5.17 1.93
N SER A 14 -11.28 4.13 1.35
CA SER A 14 -9.84 3.90 1.40
C SER A 14 -9.31 3.24 0.13
N LEU A 15 -8.00 3.40 -0.10
CA LEU A 15 -7.23 2.65 -1.09
C LEU A 15 -6.30 1.69 -0.35
N TYR A 16 -6.26 0.43 -0.77
CA TYR A 16 -5.43 -0.58 -0.11
C TYR A 16 -4.62 -1.37 -1.14
N PHE A 17 -3.29 -1.36 -0.96
CA PHE A 17 -2.35 -2.16 -1.73
C PHE A 17 -2.01 -3.43 -0.95
N GLY A 18 -2.67 -4.54 -1.30
CA GLY A 18 -2.39 -5.86 -0.75
C GLY A 18 -1.66 -6.80 -1.73
N GLY A 19 -1.33 -8.00 -1.27
CA GLY A 19 -0.71 -9.06 -2.07
C GLY A 19 0.77 -9.29 -1.75
N GLY A 20 1.50 -9.94 -2.66
CA GLY A 20 2.97 -10.10 -2.52
C GLY A 20 3.65 -8.74 -2.43
N THR A 21 4.72 -8.62 -1.64
CA THR A 21 5.09 -7.35 -0.98
C THR A 21 5.08 -6.13 -1.92
N PRO A 22 4.04 -5.26 -1.85
CA PRO A 22 3.95 -4.02 -2.61
C PRO A 22 5.15 -3.09 -2.40
N ALA A 23 5.88 -3.26 -1.30
CA ALA A 23 7.15 -2.59 -1.03
C ALA A 23 8.19 -2.73 -2.15
N LEU A 24 8.18 -3.86 -2.88
CA LEU A 24 9.11 -4.09 -4.00
C LEU A 24 8.88 -3.10 -5.16
N ALA A 25 7.69 -2.52 -5.24
CA ALA A 25 7.32 -1.47 -6.20
C ALA A 25 7.06 -0.13 -5.50
N SER A 26 7.61 0.08 -4.30
CA SER A 26 7.36 1.28 -3.48
C SER A 26 7.71 2.58 -4.20
N ASN A 27 8.76 2.56 -5.04
CA ASN A 27 9.17 3.69 -5.87
C ASN A 27 8.15 4.09 -6.95
N ARG A 28 7.20 3.23 -7.29
CA ARG A 28 6.16 3.49 -8.30
C ARG A 28 4.79 3.80 -7.70
N LEU A 29 4.62 3.62 -6.39
CA LEU A 29 3.32 3.83 -5.73
C LEU A 29 2.82 5.26 -5.92
N SER A 30 3.71 6.27 -5.90
CA SER A 30 3.33 7.66 -6.15
C SER A 30 2.65 7.84 -7.52
N GLU A 31 3.18 7.21 -8.57
CA GLU A 31 2.60 7.27 -9.92
C GLU A 31 1.21 6.60 -9.97
N ILE A 32 1.09 5.45 -9.32
CA ILE A 32 -0.17 4.68 -9.27
C ILE A 32 -1.23 5.46 -8.49
N ILE A 33 -0.86 6.03 -7.34
CA ILE A 33 -1.76 6.82 -6.50
C ILE A 33 -2.23 8.06 -7.27
N ALA A 34 -1.33 8.78 -7.95
CA ALA A 34 -1.70 9.93 -8.76
C ALA A 34 -2.74 9.56 -9.84
N ALA A 35 -2.53 8.46 -10.57
CA ALA A 35 -3.48 7.99 -11.58
C ALA A 35 -4.84 7.58 -10.99
N ILE A 36 -4.88 7.08 -9.75
CA ILE A 36 -6.14 6.78 -9.04
C ILE A 36 -6.84 8.07 -8.64
N GLU A 37 -6.10 9.05 -8.10
CA GLU A 37 -6.64 10.32 -7.65
C GLU A 37 -7.19 11.20 -8.79
N GLU A 38 -6.85 10.93 -10.05
CA GLU A 38 -7.51 11.51 -11.23
C GLU A 38 -9.02 11.18 -11.27
N HIS A 39 -9.41 10.02 -10.74
CA HIS A 39 -10.78 9.50 -10.84
C HIS A 39 -11.49 9.36 -9.49
N PHE A 40 -10.76 9.36 -8.37
CA PHE A 40 -11.30 9.09 -7.05
C PHE A 40 -10.88 10.14 -6.01
N ILE A 41 -11.74 10.32 -4.99
CA ILE A 41 -11.43 11.09 -3.78
C ILE A 41 -11.35 10.08 -2.62
N ILE A 42 -10.18 9.97 -1.99
CA ILE A 42 -9.91 9.00 -0.92
C ILE A 42 -10.10 9.70 0.43
N LEU A 43 -11.04 9.22 1.25
CA LEU A 43 -11.45 9.91 2.48
C LEU A 43 -10.63 9.52 3.72
N GLU A 44 -10.29 8.23 3.86
CA GLU A 44 -9.64 7.66 5.06
C GLU A 44 -8.19 7.23 4.81
N GLY A 45 -7.62 7.63 3.68
CA GLY A 45 -6.21 7.42 3.33
C GLY A 45 -5.89 6.10 2.65
N ILE A 46 -4.59 5.81 2.61
CA ILE A 46 -3.99 4.78 1.75
C ILE A 46 -3.23 3.78 2.63
N GLY A 47 -3.56 2.49 2.49
CA GLY A 47 -2.94 1.39 3.21
C GLY A 47 -2.05 0.51 2.32
N VAL A 48 -1.01 -0.07 2.91
CA VAL A 48 -0.12 -1.02 2.24
C VAL A 48 0.24 -2.21 3.13
N GLU A 49 0.32 -3.39 2.55
CA GLU A 49 0.84 -4.60 3.21
C GLU A 49 2.36 -4.67 3.12
N LEU A 50 3.02 -5.08 4.21
CA LEU A 50 4.46 -5.27 4.29
C LEU A 50 4.80 -6.60 4.95
N HIS A 51 5.84 -7.26 4.43
CA HIS A 51 6.57 -8.27 5.18
C HIS A 51 7.47 -7.57 6.21
N PRO A 52 7.72 -8.15 7.40
CA PRO A 52 8.60 -7.56 8.41
C PRO A 52 9.99 -7.19 7.89
N GLU A 53 10.56 -7.99 6.99
CA GLU A 53 11.88 -7.71 6.39
C GLU A 53 11.89 -6.49 5.45
N ASN A 54 10.72 -6.03 5.00
CA ASN A 54 10.60 -4.87 4.12
C ASN A 54 10.17 -3.60 4.89
N ALA A 55 9.97 -3.68 6.21
CA ALA A 55 9.61 -2.54 7.06
C ALA A 55 10.86 -1.75 7.51
N ASP A 56 11.81 -1.53 6.60
CA ASP A 56 12.99 -0.70 6.87
C ASP A 56 12.70 0.80 6.72
N GLU A 57 13.59 1.64 7.24
CA GLU A 57 13.42 3.09 7.25
C GLU A 57 13.27 3.69 5.83
N GLN A 58 14.05 3.19 4.87
CA GLN A 58 14.05 3.71 3.50
C GLN A 58 12.73 3.42 2.80
N THR A 59 12.22 2.20 2.96
CA THR A 59 10.92 1.77 2.45
C THR A 59 9.81 2.59 3.08
N LEU A 60 9.80 2.74 4.41
CA LEU A 60 8.77 3.52 5.11
C LEU A 60 8.78 5.00 4.71
N ARG A 61 9.96 5.61 4.51
CA ARG A 61 10.07 6.98 3.99
C ARG A 61 9.50 7.09 2.57
N THR A 62 9.83 6.13 1.71
CA THR A 62 9.31 6.08 0.33
C THR A 62 7.78 5.97 0.32
N LEU A 63 7.21 5.08 1.13
CA LEU A 63 5.76 4.90 1.27
C LEU A 63 5.08 6.16 1.79
N ARG A 64 5.63 6.78 2.84
CA ARG A 64 5.11 8.03 3.37
C ARG A 64 5.11 9.14 2.31
N ASN A 65 6.20 9.27 1.56
CA ASN A 65 6.30 10.26 0.48
C ASN A 65 5.32 9.99 -0.67
N ALA A 66 4.91 8.74 -0.87
CA ALA A 66 3.88 8.37 -1.83
C ALA A 66 2.44 8.66 -1.34
N GLY A 67 2.26 9.10 -0.08
CA GLY A 67 0.94 9.38 0.50
C GLY A 67 0.32 8.21 1.27
N VAL A 68 1.08 7.15 1.55
CA VAL A 68 0.63 6.04 2.42
C VAL A 68 0.48 6.54 3.86
N THR A 69 -0.67 6.27 4.47
CA THR A 69 -1.01 6.69 5.84
C THR A 69 -1.20 5.52 6.80
N LYS A 70 -1.34 4.30 6.28
CA LYS A 70 -1.56 3.07 7.06
C LYS A 70 -0.62 1.96 6.57
N ILE A 71 -0.05 1.19 7.50
CA ILE A 71 0.76 0.00 7.18
C ILE A 71 0.17 -1.22 7.89
N CYS A 72 0.15 -2.36 7.20
CA CYS A 72 -0.20 -3.65 7.77
C CYS A 72 1.03 -4.57 7.67
N ILE A 73 1.51 -5.09 8.80
CA ILE A 73 2.68 -5.97 8.83
C ILE A 73 2.23 -7.39 9.20
N GLY A 74 2.40 -8.32 8.27
CA GLY A 74 2.06 -9.73 8.48
C GLY A 74 3.14 -10.45 9.29
N ILE A 75 2.88 -10.74 10.56
CA ILE A 75 3.76 -11.56 11.40
C ILE A 75 3.26 -13.01 11.39
N GLN A 76 4.06 -13.91 10.81
CA GLN A 76 3.70 -15.34 10.74
C GLN A 76 3.88 -16.05 12.09
N SER A 77 5.01 -15.82 12.77
CA SER A 77 5.27 -16.31 14.12
C SER A 77 6.39 -15.54 14.78
N PHE A 78 6.30 -15.35 16.10
CA PHE A 78 7.41 -14.85 16.92
C PHE A 78 8.38 -15.97 17.36
N GLY A 79 8.01 -17.24 17.17
CA GLY A 79 8.84 -18.38 17.55
C GLY A 79 9.75 -18.81 16.40
N LYS A 80 11.07 -18.71 16.58
CA LYS A 80 12.06 -19.12 15.57
C LYS A 80 11.83 -20.53 15.03
N LYS A 81 11.43 -21.47 15.89
CA LYS A 81 11.10 -22.86 15.53
C LYS A 81 9.96 -22.93 14.50
N PHE A 82 8.96 -22.08 14.60
CA PHE A 82 7.78 -22.11 13.73
C PHE A 82 7.99 -21.31 12.45
N LEU A 83 8.86 -20.31 12.48
CA LEU A 83 9.23 -19.53 11.29
C LEU A 83 9.96 -20.38 10.23
N SER A 84 10.70 -21.41 10.64
CA SER A 84 11.51 -22.26 9.75
C SER A 84 10.77 -23.51 9.22
N VAL A 85 9.47 -23.64 9.47
CA VAL A 85 8.68 -24.87 9.14
C VAL A 85 8.08 -24.81 7.73
N LEU A 86 8.11 -23.65 7.08
CA LEU A 86 7.63 -23.42 5.71
C LEU A 86 8.81 -23.15 4.78
#